data_AF-A0A220SWX3-F1
#
_entry.id   AF-A0A220SWX3-F1
#
_cell.length_a   1.000
_cell.length_b   1.000
_cell.length_c   1.000
_cell.angle_alpha   90.00
_cell.angle_beta   90.00
_cell.angle_gamma   90.00
#
_symmetry.space_group_name_H-M   'P 1'
#
loop_
_entity.id
_entity.type
_entity.pdbx_description
1 polymer ?
#
loop_
_entity_poly.entity_id
_entity_poly.type
_entity_poly.pdbx_seq_one_letter_code
_entity_poly.pdbx_strand_id
1 'polypeptide(L)' 'MLEILRFFLLSTDPAFIVPEVADEFGVTDATARTRMNKMVEEGYLKKKKTGSRSVLYWPTDEGLRHYVSEASIE' A
#
# COMPACT_ATOMS: atom_id res chain seq x y z
N MET A 1 8.67 -2.60 1.24
CA MET A 1 7.75 -1.43 1.32
C MET A 1 7.63 -0.77 -0.04
N LEU A 2 8.75 -0.47 -0.70
CA LEU A 2 8.77 0.00 -2.10
C LEU A 2 7.95 -0.89 -3.04
N GLU A 3 8.06 -2.21 -2.93
CA GLU A 3 7.26 -3.14 -3.74
C GLU A 3 5.74 -2.97 -3.60
N ILE A 4 5.25 -2.60 -2.41
CA ILE A 4 3.81 -2.33 -2.22
C ILE A 4 3.44 -1.03 -2.94
N LEU A 5 4.25 0.03 -2.86
CA LEU A 5 4.00 1.26 -3.61
C LEU A 5 4.06 1.02 -5.13
N ARG A 6 5.02 0.20 -5.57
CA ARG A 6 5.15 -0.22 -6.97
C ARG A 6 3.92 -0.96 -7.46
N PHE A 7 3.42 -1.93 -6.68
CA PHE A 7 2.19 -2.65 -7.00
C PHE A 7 1.00 -1.68 -7.21
N PHE A 8 0.81 -0.72 -6.30
CA PHE A 8 -0.26 0.27 -6.42
C PHE A 8 -0.11 1.15 -7.67
N LEU A 9 1.13 1.48 -8.05
CA LEU A 9 1.44 2.32 -9.21
C LEU A 9 1.31 1.60 -10.55
N LEU A 10 1.58 0.30 -10.57
CA LEU A 10 1.49 -0.53 -11.78
C LEU A 10 0.07 -1.05 -12.04
N SER A 11 -0.79 -1.03 -11.03
CA SER A 11 -2.18 -1.46 -11.19
C SER A 11 -3.06 -0.35 -11.78
N THR A 12 -4.11 -0.77 -12.48
CA THR A 12 -5.18 0.13 -12.94
C THR A 12 -6.07 0.61 -11.80
N ASP A 13 -6.12 -0.13 -10.70
CA ASP A 13 -6.90 0.25 -9.52
C ASP A 13 -6.08 1.16 -8.61
N PRO A 14 -6.61 2.34 -8.21
CA PRO A 14 -5.85 3.32 -7.44
C PRO A 14 -5.75 2.99 -5.95
N ALA A 15 -6.48 1.97 -5.47
CA ALA A 15 -6.63 1.67 -4.06
C ALA A 15 -7.01 0.20 -3.83
N PHE A 16 -6.51 -0.38 -2.73
CA PHE A 16 -6.67 -1.82 -2.42
C PHE A 16 -7.09 -2.06 -0.98
N ILE A 17 -7.67 -3.24 -0.75
CA ILE A 17 -7.90 -3.81 0.58
C ILE A 17 -6.79 -4.78 0.96
N VAL A 18 -6.68 -5.08 2.26
CA VAL A 18 -5.66 -6.00 2.81
C VAL A 18 -5.62 -7.38 2.09
N PRO A 19 -6.76 -8.06 1.82
CA PRO A 19 -6.73 -9.34 1.14
C PRO A 19 -6.12 -9.31 -0.26
N GLU A 20 -6.34 -8.24 -1.03
CA GLU A 20 -5.77 -8.11 -2.39
C GLU A 20 -4.25 -7.98 -2.34
N VAL A 21 -3.75 -7.19 -1.39
CA VAL A 21 -2.30 -7.07 -1.15
C VAL A 21 -1.73 -8.36 -0.54
N ALA A 22 -2.49 -9.08 0.27
CA ALA A 22 -2.04 -10.36 0.83
C ALA A 22 -1.83 -11.41 -0.26
N ASP A 23 -2.81 -11.51 -1.18
CA ASP A 23 -2.81 -12.42 -2.32
C ASP A 23 -1.64 -12.12 -3.27
N GLU A 24 -1.49 -10.85 -3.68
CA GLU A 24 -0.41 -10.40 -4.58
C GLU A 24 0.98 -10.78 -4.03
N PHE A 25 1.20 -10.60 -2.73
CA PHE A 25 2.50 -10.83 -2.11
C PHE A 25 2.68 -12.24 -1.53
N GLY A 26 1.68 -13.12 -1.66
CA GLY A 26 1.72 -14.48 -1.11
C GLY A 26 1.91 -14.52 0.42
N VAL A 27 1.34 -13.55 1.14
CA VAL A 27 1.46 -13.42 2.60
C VAL A 27 0.09 -13.52 3.28
N THR A 28 0.08 -13.66 4.61
CA THR A 28 -1.19 -13.62 5.35
C THR A 28 -1.78 -12.21 5.40
N ASP A 29 -3.11 -12.10 5.53
CA ASP A 29 -3.82 -10.85 5.81
C ASP A 29 -3.22 -10.09 6.99
N ALA A 30 -2.81 -10.81 8.05
CA ALA A 30 -2.19 -10.19 9.22
C ALA A 30 -0.85 -9.54 8.87
N THR A 31 -0.02 -10.22 8.09
CA THR A 31 1.27 -9.71 7.61
C THR A 31 1.07 -8.51 6.68
N ALA A 32 0.17 -8.60 5.70
CA ALA A 32 -0.13 -7.50 4.79
C ALA A 32 -0.67 -6.29 5.56
N ARG A 33 -1.62 -6.49 6.47
CA ARG A 33 -2.18 -5.44 7.33
C ARG A 33 -1.11 -4.73 8.16
N THR A 34 -0.20 -5.48 8.78
CA THR A 34 0.90 -4.89 9.56
C THR A 34 1.79 -4.02 8.68
N ARG A 35 2.19 -4.51 7.50
CA ARG A 35 3.01 -3.75 6.55
C ARG A 35 2.30 -2.47 6.07
N MET A 36 1.04 -2.59 5.67
CA MET A 36 0.26 -1.46 5.17
C MET A 36 -0.02 -0.44 6.27
N ASN A 37 -0.31 -0.86 7.50
CA ASN A 37 -0.49 0.07 8.62
C ASN A 37 0.80 0.80 8.98
N LYS A 38 1.96 0.11 8.95
CA LYS A 38 3.26 0.77 9.14
C LYS A 38 3.49 1.86 8.08
N MET A 39 3.19 1.56 6.81
CA MET A 39 3.30 2.56 5.74
C MET A 39 2.31 3.73 5.89
N VAL A 40 1.17 3.52 6.55
CA VAL A 40 0.27 4.62 6.93
C VAL A 40 0.87 5.48 8.05
N GLU A 41 1.49 4.85 9.05
CA GLU A 41 2.19 5.55 10.14
C GLU A 41 3.38 6.38 9.62
N GLU A 42 4.09 5.86 8.61
CA GLU A 42 5.19 6.56 7.91
C GLU A 42 4.70 7.62 6.91
N GLY A 43 3.39 7.73 6.69
CA GLY A 43 2.79 8.74 5.81
C GLY A 43 2.79 8.38 4.32
N TYR A 44 3.25 7.19 3.93
CA TYR A 44 3.31 6.73 2.53
C TYR A 44 1.97 6.25 1.98
N LEU A 45 1.11 5.70 2.85
CA LEU A 45 -0.25 5.31 2.49
C LEU A 45 -1.26 6.13 3.29
N LYS A 46 -2.44 6.36 2.69
CA LYS A 46 -3.66 6.73 3.39
C LYS A 46 -4.56 5.51 3.48
N LYS A 47 -5.44 5.51 4.48
CA LYS A 47 -6.50 4.51 4.62
C LYS A 47 -7.84 5.15 4.94
N LYS A 48 -8.92 4.54 4.47
CA LYS A 48 -10.30 4.89 4.83
C LYS A 48 -11.15 3.64 4.99
N LYS A 49 -11.96 3.64 6.04
CA LYS A 49 -12.99 2.65 6.25
C LYS A 49 -14.16 2.94 5.31
N THR A 50 -14.51 2.01 4.43
CA THR A 50 -15.57 2.18 3.42
C THR A 50 -16.85 1.41 3.75
N GLY A 51 -16.85 0.65 4.84
CA GLY A 51 -18.01 -0.06 5.37
C GLY A 51 -17.67 -0.79 6.66
N SER A 52 -18.53 -1.71 7.08
CA SER A 52 -18.39 -2.41 8.36
C SER A 52 -17.10 -3.26 8.45
N ARG A 53 -16.62 -3.80 7.32
CA ARG A 53 -15.50 -4.77 7.27
C ARG A 53 -14.35 -4.41 6.34
N SER A 54 -14.46 -3.34 5.54
CA SER A 54 -13.48 -3.03 4.50
C SER A 54 -12.75 -1.72 4.79
N VAL A 55 -11.42 -1.79 4.70
CA VAL A 55 -10.51 -0.64 4.79
C VAL A 55 -9.73 -0.58 3.50
N LEU A 56 -9.94 0.50 2.75
CA LEU A 56 -9.20 0.80 1.53
C LEU A 56 -7.94 1.58 1.88
N TYR A 57 -6.87 1.30 1.14
CA TYR A 57 -5.57 1.94 1.23
C TYR A 57 -5.19 2.50 -0.14
N TRP A 58 -4.44 3.60 -0.18
CA TRP A 58 -3.91 4.20 -1.41
C TRP A 58 -2.64 5.03 -1.12
N PRO A 59 -1.78 5.31 -2.11
CA PRO A 59 -0.56 6.05 -1.91
C PRO A 59 -0.85 7.52 -1.62
N THR A 60 0.01 8.15 -0.81
CA THR A 60 0.04 9.60 -0.68
C THR A 60 1.03 10.20 -1.66
N ASP A 61 0.95 11.51 -1.88
CA ASP A 61 1.98 12.23 -2.66
C ASP A 61 3.39 12.01 -2.08
N GLU A 62 3.50 11.89 -0.75
CA GLU A 62 4.78 11.57 -0.09
C GLU A 62 5.24 10.14 -0.36
N GLY A 63 4.33 9.17 -0.33
CA GLY A 63 4.63 7.79 -0.74
C GLY A 63 5.10 7.70 -2.18
N LEU A 64 4.49 8.48 -3.09
CA LEU A 64 4.91 8.55 -4.49
C LEU A 64 6.30 9.17 -4.64
N ARG A 65 6.56 10.29 -3.95
CA ARG A 65 7.89 10.94 -3.92
C ARG A 65 8.95 10.00 -3.39
N HIS A 66 8.65 9.29 -2.31
CA HIS A 66 9.54 8.29 -1.72
C HIS A 66 9.85 7.17 -2.73
N TYR A 67 8.84 6.62 -3.40
CA TYR A 67 9.05 5.61 -4.44
C TYR A 67 9.95 6.12 -5.57
N VAL A 68 9.66 7.30 -6.12
CA VAL A 68 10.46 7.87 -7.22
C VAL A 68 11.89 8.16 -6.78
N SER A 69 12.09 8.68 -5.56
CA SER A 69 13.42 8.97 -5.00
C SER A 69 14.26 7.70 -4.89
N GLU A 70 13.70 6.61 -4.36
CA GLU A 70 14.42 5.36 -4.16
C GLU A 70 14.63 4.61 -5.49
N ALA A 71 13.62 4.57 -6.35
CA ALA A 71 13.69 3.89 -7.65
C ALA A 71 14.62 4.59 -8.67
N SER A 72 14.99 5.85 -8.42
CA SER A 72 15.99 6.58 -9.24
C SER A 72 17.43 6.29 -8.83
N ILE A 73 17.64 5.57 -7.72
CA ILE A 73 18.97 5.21 -7.20
C ILE A 73 19.35 3.76 -7.60
N GLU A 74 18.42 2.99 -8.18
CA GLU A 74 18.63 1.64 -8.72
C GLU A 74 18.99 1.60 -10.22
#